data_AF-A0A1J3GZH9-F1
#
_entry.id   AF-A0A1J3GZH9-F1
#
_cell.length_a   1.000
_cell.length_b   1.000
_cell.length_c   1.000
_cell.angle_alpha   90.00
_cell.angle_beta   90.00
_cell.angle_gamma   90.00
#
_symmetry.space_group_name_H-M   'P 1'
#
loop_
_entity.id
_entity.type
_entity.pdbx_description
1 polymer ?
#
loop_
_entity_poly.entity_id
_entity_poly.type
_entity_poly.pdbx_seq_one_letter_code
_entity_poly.pdbx_strand_id
1 'polypeptide(L)'
;AVFQEEKDGELIVVQVFSGSHGLTVSASCIAPLAPILGRLSCSLKLGNSAVRLKQALMLKKIQKVSDEEPQDGFMLIPSYLLPSDGNWKLRICISRGLTRVTHL
;
A
#
# COMPACT_ATOMS: atom_id res chain seq x y z
N ALA A 1 3.40 -8.46 4.20
CA ALA A 1 4.75 -8.54 3.61
C ALA A 1 5.51 -7.27 3.93
N VAL A 2 6.83 -7.36 4.13
CA VAL A 2 7.72 -6.22 4.35
C VAL A 2 8.73 -6.19 3.21
N PHE A 3 8.91 -5.02 2.61
CA PHE A 3 9.84 -4.76 1.52
C PHE A 3 10.80 -3.66 1.95
N GLN A 4 12.08 -3.78 1.61
CA GLN A 4 13.07 -2.75 1.85
C GLN A 4 13.62 -2.30 0.50
N GLU A 5 13.72 -0.99 0.28
CA GLU A 5 14.48 -0.48 -0.86
C GLU A 5 15.97 -0.82 -0.68
N GLU A 6 16.66 -1.02 -1.80
CA GLU A 6 18.10 -1.30 -1.79
C GLU A 6 18.89 -0.25 -1.00
N LYS A 7 20.08 -0.62 -0.50
CA LYS A 7 20.98 0.25 0.27
C LYS A 7 20.35 0.76 1.57
N ASP A 8 19.58 -0.11 2.24
CA ASP A 8 18.91 0.17 3.50
C ASP A 8 17.97 1.39 3.44
N GLY A 9 17.30 1.56 2.29
CA GLY A 9 16.32 2.63 2.08
C GLY A 9 14.97 2.37 2.76
N GLU A 10 13.91 2.99 2.25
CA GLU A 10 12.59 2.95 2.88
C GLU A 10 12.04 1.52 3.04
N LEU A 11 11.50 1.28 4.23
CA LEU A 11 10.81 0.05 4.57
C LEU A 11 9.32 0.20 4.29
N ILE A 12 8.80 -0.57 3.34
CA ILE A 12 7.38 -0.58 2.96
C ILE A 12 6.72 -1.84 3.51
N VAL A 13 5.64 -1.65 4.24
CA VAL A 13 4.82 -2.72 4.81
C VAL A 13 3.52 -2.77 4.04
N VAL A 14 3.17 -3.97 3.57
CA VAL A 14 1.90 -4.27 2.94
C VAL A 14 1.14 -5.23 3.83
N GLN A 15 -0.05 -4.83 4.27
CA GLN A 15 -0.91 -5.62 5.15
C GLN A 15 -2.20 -5.98 4.42
N VAL A 16 -2.74 -7.15 4.76
CA VAL A 16 -4.00 -7.66 4.25
C VAL A 16 -4.83 -8.12 5.44
N PHE A 17 -6.04 -7.61 5.54
CA PHE A 17 -7.01 -7.95 6.58
C PHE A 17 -8.21 -8.61 5.92
N SER A 18 -8.68 -9.72 6.50
CA SER A 18 -9.91 -10.37 6.05
C SER A 18 -11.09 -9.80 6.82
N GLY A 19 -12.10 -9.32 6.11
CA GLY A 19 -13.35 -8.82 6.67
C GLY A 19 -14.57 -9.49 6.06
N SER A 20 -15.75 -9.17 6.59
CA SER A 20 -17.04 -9.70 6.11
C SER A 20 -17.33 -9.37 4.64
N HIS A 21 -16.77 -8.26 4.13
CA HIS A 21 -17.03 -7.75 2.79
C HIS A 21 -15.90 -8.05 1.78
N GLY A 22 -14.83 -8.71 2.21
CA GLY A 22 -13.68 -9.03 1.36
C GLY A 22 -12.34 -8.78 2.05
N LEU A 23 -11.35 -8.37 1.28
CA LEU A 23 -9.99 -8.11 1.78
C LEU A 23 -9.70 -6.62 1.81
N THR A 24 -9.25 -6.12 2.96
CA THR A 24 -8.70 -4.77 3.09
C THR A 24 -7.19 -4.84 2.92
N VAL A 25 -6.65 -4.10 1.94
CA VAL A 25 -5.22 -4.05 1.67
C VAL A 25 -4.69 -2.65 1.93
N SER A 26 -3.63 -2.52 2.72
CA SER A 26 -2.94 -1.26 2.95
C SER A 26 -1.45 -1.34 2.67
N ALA A 27 -0.86 -0.18 2.39
CA ALA A 27 0.58 -0.01 2.23
C ALA A 27 1.04 1.21 3.03
N SER A 28 2.04 0.99 3.89
CA SER A 28 2.60 2.00 4.78
C SER A 28 4.13 2.00 4.69
N CYS A 29 4.76 3.13 4.99
CA CYS A 29 6.20 3.26 5.08
C CYS A 29 6.60 3.29 6.56
N ILE A 30 7.47 2.38 7.00
CA ILE A 30 8.14 2.51 8.30
C ILE A 30 9.20 3.59 8.17
N ALA A 31 9.10 4.59 9.04
CA ALA A 31 9.90 5.80 8.96
C ALA A 31 10.16 6.34 10.38
N PRO A 32 11.38 6.84 10.68
CA PRO A 32 11.59 7.67 11.87
C PRO A 32 10.68 8.92 11.83
N LEU A 33 10.39 9.49 13.01
CA LEU A 33 9.59 10.73 13.16
C LEU A 33 10.24 11.95 12.50
N ALA A 34 11.55 11.89 12.24
CA ALA A 34 12.25 12.93 11.51
C ALA A 34 11.60 13.13 10.13
N PRO A 35 11.55 14.38 9.61
CA PRO A 35 10.99 14.62 8.29
C PRO A 35 11.80 13.88 7.23
N ILE A 36 11.34 12.70 6.81
CA ILE A 36 11.85 12.07 5.59
C ILE A 36 11.46 12.97 4.41
N LEU A 37 12.45 13.44 3.67
CA LEU A 37 12.26 14.14 2.41
C LEU A 37 11.51 13.24 1.42
N GLY A 38 10.38 13.72 0.92
CA GLY A 38 9.61 13.04 -0.11
C GLY A 38 8.32 12.39 0.41
N ARG A 39 7.28 12.50 -0.41
CA ARG A 39 6.03 11.74 -0.26
C ARG A 39 6.12 10.50 -1.13
N LEU A 40 5.93 9.34 -0.52
CA LEU A 40 5.75 8.10 -1.26
C LEU A 40 4.27 7.92 -1.59
N SER A 41 4.04 7.47 -2.81
CA SER A 41 2.75 7.09 -3.32
C SER A 41 2.80 5.64 -3.77
N CYS A 42 1.67 4.95 -3.74
CA CYS A 42 1.55 3.67 -4.40
C CYS A 42 0.28 3.58 -5.25
N SER A 43 0.33 2.73 -6.26
CA SER A 43 -0.86 2.22 -6.91
C SER A 43 -0.99 0.72 -6.63
N LEU A 44 -2.12 0.34 -6.07
CA LEU A 44 -2.54 -1.04 -5.92
C LEU A 44 -3.40 -1.40 -7.13
N LYS A 45 -3.13 -2.56 -7.73
CA LYS A 45 -3.86 -3.07 -8.89
C LYS A 45 -4.15 -4.54 -8.67
N LEU A 46 -5.43 -4.87 -8.65
CA LEU A 46 -5.93 -6.24 -8.73
C LEU A 46 -6.60 -6.40 -10.09
N GLY A 47 -6.39 -7.51 -10.78
CA GLY A 47 -7.21 -7.78 -11.93
C GLY A 47 -7.03 -9.17 -12.50
N ASN A 48 -8.08 -9.64 -13.14
CA ASN A 48 -8.11 -10.81 -13.99
C ASN A 48 -8.59 -10.39 -15.41
N SER A 49 -8.92 -11.35 -16.25
CA SER A 49 -9.42 -11.08 -17.62
C SER A 49 -10.74 -10.32 -17.66
N ALA A 50 -11.56 -10.38 -16.60
CA ALA A 50 -12.91 -9.80 -16.55
C ALA A 50 -12.99 -8.48 -15.77
N VAL A 51 -12.23 -8.34 -14.68
CA VAL A 51 -12.30 -7.18 -13.78
C VAL A 51 -10.91 -6.63 -13.48
N ARG A 52 -10.81 -5.30 -13.45
CA ARG A 52 -9.60 -4.58 -13.04
C ARG A 52 -9.96 -3.54 -11.98
N LEU A 53 -9.43 -3.72 -10.77
CA LEU A 53 -9.53 -2.79 -9.68
C LEU A 53 -8.18 -2.09 -9.50
N LYS A 54 -8.18 -0.76 -9.49
CA LYS A 54 -6.97 0.05 -9.34
C LYS A 54 -7.25 1.19 -8.37
N GLN A 55 -6.36 1.37 -7.41
CA GLN A 55 -6.43 2.48 -6.48
C GLN A 55 -5.04 3.09 -6.28
N ALA A 56 -4.98 4.42 -6.28
CA ALA A 56 -3.78 5.16 -5.92
C ALA A 56 -3.92 5.67 -4.49
N LEU A 57 -2.86 5.55 -3.69
CA LEU A 57 -2.84 5.87 -2.26
C LEU A 57 -1.53 6.61 -1.94
N MET A 58 -1.58 7.54 -1.00
CA MET A 58 -0.37 8.04 -0.34
C MET A 58 0.02 7.05 0.75
N LEU A 59 1.32 6.72 0.86
CA LEU A 59 1.76 5.84 1.94
C LEU A 59 1.76 6.62 3.25
N LYS A 60 1.09 6.05 4.24
CA LYS A 60 1.19 6.54 5.62
C LYS A 60 2.58 6.27 6.16
N LYS A 61 3.15 7.23 6.87
CA LYS A 61 4.36 7.02 7.66
C LYS A 61 3.95 6.45 9.02
N ILE A 62 4.54 5.33 9.39
CA ILE A 62 4.31 4.67 10.67
C ILE A 62 5.64 4.41 11.36
N GLN A 63 5.67 4.42 12.69
CA GLN A 63 6.86 4.00 13.44
C GLN A 63 6.85 2.51 13.75
N LYS A 64 5.66 1.94 13.88
CA LYS A 64 5.43 0.55 14.24
C LYS A 64 4.22 0.04 13.44
N VAL A 65 4.30 -1.22 13.04
CA VAL A 65 3.18 -1.93 12.41
C VAL A 65 2.14 -2.25 13.47
N SER A 66 0.87 -2.00 13.15
CA SER A 66 -0.29 -2.37 13.97
C SER A 66 -1.03 -3.53 13.29
N ASP A 67 -1.60 -4.44 14.09
CA ASP A 67 -2.47 -5.52 13.61
C ASP A 67 -3.94 -5.07 13.50
N GLU A 68 -4.22 -3.79 13.72
CA GLU A 68 -5.55 -3.20 13.54
C GLU A 68 -5.83 -2.88 12.07
N GLU A 69 -7.08 -3.09 11.66
CA GLU A 69 -7.52 -2.73 10.31
C GLU A 69 -7.43 -1.20 10.10
N PRO A 70 -6.85 -0.74 8.98
CA PRO A 70 -6.67 0.68 8.71
C PRO A 70 -8.00 1.39 8.48
N GLN A 71 -8.20 2.53 9.15
CA GLN A 71 -9.39 3.37 8.98
C GLN A 71 -9.41 4.13 7.64
N ASP A 72 -8.24 4.37 7.04
CA ASP A 72 -8.09 5.03 5.74
C ASP A 72 -6.75 4.60 5.10
N GLY A 73 -6.54 4.97 3.83
CA GLY A 73 -5.30 4.66 3.12
C GLY A 73 -5.22 3.19 2.70
N PHE A 74 -6.38 2.58 2.44
CA PHE A 74 -6.52 1.18 2.06
C PHE A 74 -7.33 1.02 0.77
N MET A 75 -7.25 -0.19 0.23
CA MET A 75 -8.04 -0.68 -0.88
C MET A 75 -8.88 -1.87 -0.42
N LEU A 76 -10.20 -1.73 -0.51
CA LEU A 76 -11.12 -2.85 -0.31
C LEU A 76 -11.24 -3.65 -1.60
N ILE A 77 -10.98 -4.94 -1.52
CA ILE A 77 -11.23 -5.92 -2.57
C ILE A 77 -12.50 -6.67 -2.18
N PRO A 78 -13.64 -6.39 -2.84
CA PRO A 78 -14.88 -7.10 -2.56
C PRO A 78 -14.74 -8.62 -2.75
N SER A 79 -15.37 -9.40 -1.87
CA SER A 79 -15.29 -10.86 -1.90
C SER A 79 -15.73 -11.48 -3.23
N TYR A 80 -16.72 -10.90 -3.90
CA TYR A 80 -17.20 -11.36 -5.22
C TYR A 80 -16.18 -11.16 -6.36
N LEU A 81 -15.11 -10.37 -6.15
CA LEU A 81 -14.01 -10.23 -7.10
C LEU A 81 -12.85 -11.20 -6.82
N LEU A 82 -12.88 -11.90 -5.69
CA LEU A 82 -11.85 -12.86 -5.33
C LEU A 82 -12.07 -14.18 -6.08
N PRO A 83 -11.02 -14.76 -6.68
CA PRO A 83 -11.09 -16.08 -7.28
C PRO A 83 -11.49 -17.15 -6.26
N SER A 84 -12.32 -18.12 -6.68
CA SER A 84 -12.79 -19.22 -5.83
C SER A 84 -11.69 -20.19 -5.42
N ASP A 85 -10.59 -20.25 -6.18
CA ASP A 85 -9.41 -21.05 -5.88
C ASP A 85 -8.48 -20.38 -4.84
N GLY A 86 -8.83 -19.17 -4.38
CA GLY A 86 -8.06 -18.39 -3.42
C GLY A 86 -6.79 -17.76 -3.98
N ASN A 87 -6.45 -17.97 -5.26
CA ASN A 87 -5.23 -17.46 -5.87
C ASN A 87 -5.50 -16.11 -6.54
N TRP A 88 -5.04 -15.04 -5.91
CA TRP A 88 -5.13 -13.70 -6.46
C TRP A 88 -3.75 -13.05 -6.54
N LYS A 89 -3.59 -12.14 -7.51
CA LYS A 89 -2.33 -11.41 -7.71
C LYS A 89 -2.56 -9.93 -7.54
N LEU A 90 -1.93 -9.36 -6.52
CA LEU A 90 -1.83 -7.92 -6.35
C LEU A 90 -0.58 -7.39 -7.01
N ARG A 91 -0.72 -6.36 -7.84
CA ARG A 91 0.41 -5.57 -8.32
C ARG A 91 0.49 -4.30 -7.49
N ILE A 92 1.66 -4.04 -6.95
CA ILE A 92 1.98 -2.86 -6.16
C ILE A 92 3.03 -2.10 -6.94
N CYS A 93 2.79 -0.82 -7.20
CA CYS A 93 3.78 0.09 -7.78
C CYS A 93 3.98 1.23 -6.80
N ILE A 94 5.22 1.47 -6.38
CA ILE A 94 5.59 2.56 -5.46
C ILE A 94 6.31 3.63 -6.27
N SER A 95 5.95 4.88 -6.05
CA SER A 95 6.53 6.03 -6.73
C SER A 95 6.84 7.14 -5.73
N ARG A 96 8.00 7.78 -5.90
CA ARG A 96 8.37 9.00 -5.19
C ARG A 96 7.73 10.20 -5.87
N GLY A 97 6.98 11.01 -5.13
CA GLY A 97 6.57 12.33 -5.60
C GLY A 97 7.75 13.30 -5.51
N LEU A 98 8.09 13.97 -6.61
CA LEU A 98 9.07 15.06 -6.60
C LEU A 98 8.47 16.23 -5.81
N THR A 99 8.91 16.44 -4.57
CA THR A 99 8.81 17.78 -3.98
C THR A 99 9.78 18.65 -4.76
N ARG A 100 9.27 19.51 -5.65
CA ARG A 100 10.04 20.67 -6.11
C ARG A 100 10.46 21.43 -4.85
N VAL A 101 11.73 21.33 -4.48
CA VAL A 101 12.33 22.23 -3.51
C VAL A 101 12.49 23.54 -4.25
N THR A 102 11.49 24.41 -4.19
CA THR A 102 11.74 25.84 -4.42
C THR A 102 12.49 26.33 -3.20
N HIS A 103 13.83 26.38 -3.31
CA HIS A 103 14.64 27.25 -2.48
C HIS A 103 14.17 28.69 -2.75
N LEU A 104 13.55 29.32 -1.76
CA LEU A 104 13.48 30.77 -1.59
C LEU A 104 14.03 31.07 -0.20
#